data_AF-A0AAP0ATP9-F1
#
_entry.id   AF-A0AAP0ATP9-F1
#
_cell.length_a   1.000
_cell.length_b   1.000
_cell.length_c   1.000
_cell.angle_alpha   90.00
_cell.angle_beta   90.00
_cell.angle_gamma   90.00
#
_symmetry.space_group_name_H-M   'P 1'
#
loop_
_entity.id
_entity.type
_entity.pdbx_description
1 polymer ?
#
loop_
_entity_poly.entity_id
_entity_poly.type
_entity_poly.pdbx_seq_one_letter_code
_entity_poly.pdbx_strand_id
1 'polypeptide(L)'
;MAAFSSRGPNTVDPEILKPDITAPGVSVIASFTEATSPSDLDYDKRRFPFNSESGTSMSCPHISGVVGLLKAAHPEWSPAAIKSAILTTARVRDNTFQPIKNSSLGKPTI
;
A
#
# COMPACT_ATOMS: atom_id res chain seq x y z
N MET A 1 6.82 -0.37 -8.07
CA MET A 1 5.76 -1.28 -7.57
C MET A 1 6.34 -2.67 -7.36
N ALA A 2 6.01 -3.30 -6.22
CA ALA A 2 6.53 -4.60 -5.82
C ALA A 2 6.06 -5.74 -6.74
N ALA A 3 6.87 -6.80 -6.85
CA ALA A 3 6.64 -7.89 -7.78
C ALA A 3 5.39 -8.73 -7.46
N PHE A 4 5.08 -8.86 -6.18
CA PHE A 4 3.92 -9.60 -5.68
C PHE A 4 2.60 -8.81 -5.74
N SER A 5 2.65 -7.50 -6.06
CA SER A 5 1.43 -6.69 -6.09
C SER A 5 0.53 -7.13 -7.24
N SER A 6 -0.72 -7.48 -6.93
CA SER A 6 -1.74 -7.78 -7.94
C SER A 6 -1.93 -6.59 -8.89
N ARG A 7 -2.34 -6.91 -10.12
CA ARG A 7 -2.39 -5.96 -11.25
C ARG A 7 -3.75 -6.04 -11.90
N GLY A 8 -4.20 -4.91 -12.46
CA GLY A 8 -5.36 -4.90 -13.35
C GLY A 8 -5.06 -5.55 -14.71
N PRO A 9 -6.04 -5.52 -15.63
CA PRO A 9 -7.31 -4.78 -15.53
C PRO A 9 -8.29 -5.42 -14.53
N ASN A 10 -9.32 -4.65 -14.15
CA ASN A 10 -10.42 -5.18 -13.36
C ASN A 10 -11.19 -6.23 -14.17
N THR A 11 -11.32 -7.45 -13.65
CA THR A 11 -11.98 -8.56 -14.34
C THR A 11 -13.51 -8.49 -14.29
N VAL A 12 -14.07 -7.71 -13.36
CA VAL A 12 -15.53 -7.52 -13.20
C VAL A 12 -16.03 -6.42 -14.13
N ASP A 13 -15.32 -5.30 -14.14
CA ASP A 13 -15.64 -4.15 -14.99
C ASP A 13 -14.33 -3.57 -15.58
N PRO A 14 -13.96 -3.98 -16.80
CA PRO A 14 -12.72 -3.57 -17.45
C PRO A 14 -12.61 -2.07 -17.72
N GLU A 15 -13.74 -1.33 -17.75
CA GLU A 15 -13.74 0.12 -17.96
C GLU A 15 -13.25 0.88 -16.73
N ILE A 16 -13.30 0.25 -15.54
CA ILE A 16 -12.82 0.82 -14.29
C ILE A 16 -11.40 0.31 -14.00
N LEU A 17 -10.42 1.20 -14.17
CA LEU A 17 -9.01 0.89 -13.92
C LEU A 17 -8.74 0.52 -12.45
N LYS A 18 -7.96 -0.55 -12.25
CA LYS A 18 -7.47 -1.02 -10.95
C LYS A 18 -6.00 -1.47 -11.03
N PRO A 19 -5.23 -1.38 -9.93
CA PRO A 19 -5.58 -0.76 -8.64
C PRO A 19 -5.70 0.78 -8.75
N ASP A 20 -6.37 1.41 -7.77
CA ASP A 20 -6.55 2.88 -7.80
C ASP A 20 -5.24 3.63 -7.47
N ILE A 21 -4.49 3.18 -6.46
CA ILE A 21 -3.26 3.84 -5.98
C ILE A 21 -2.26 2.81 -5.41
N THR A 22 -0.99 3.20 -5.31
CA THR A 22 0.07 2.43 -4.65
C THR A 22 0.60 3.17 -3.40
N ALA A 23 1.03 2.42 -2.39
CA ALA A 23 1.56 2.95 -1.13
C ALA A 23 2.68 2.04 -0.58
N PRO A 24 3.49 2.49 0.39
CA PRO A 24 4.55 1.68 0.99
C PRO A 24 4.00 0.37 1.57
N GLY A 25 4.56 -0.76 1.15
CA GLY A 25 4.13 -2.08 1.59
C GLY A 25 5.21 -3.15 1.50
N VAL A 26 6.47 -2.74 1.39
CA VAL A 26 7.63 -3.65 1.41
C VAL A 26 8.49 -3.26 2.60
N SER A 27 8.82 -4.24 3.43
CA SER A 27 9.64 -4.07 4.65
C SER A 27 9.11 -2.96 5.57
N VAL A 28 7.79 -2.96 5.80
CA VAL A 28 7.13 -2.02 6.69
C VAL A 28 7.26 -2.53 8.13
N ILE A 29 7.81 -1.70 9.01
CA ILE A 29 7.91 -2.00 10.44
C ILE A 29 6.62 -1.56 11.12
N ALA A 30 5.96 -2.49 11.81
CA ALA A 30 4.73 -2.23 12.57
C ALA A 30 4.73 -3.03 13.87
N SER A 31 3.79 -2.70 14.77
CA SER A 31 3.57 -3.45 16.01
C SER A 31 3.23 -4.91 15.71
N PHE A 32 3.79 -5.82 16.49
CA PHE A 32 3.60 -7.25 16.30
C PHE A 32 3.33 -7.94 17.63
N THR A 33 2.60 -9.05 17.58
CA THR A 33 2.24 -9.81 18.77
C THR A 33 3.45 -10.58 19.31
N GLU A 34 3.64 -10.55 20.63
CA GLU A 34 4.65 -11.37 21.31
C GLU A 34 4.16 -12.81 21.57
N ALA A 35 2.98 -13.19 21.04
CA ALA A 35 2.48 -14.55 21.12
C ALA A 35 3.19 -15.50 20.13
N THR A 36 3.53 -15.02 18.93
CA THR A 36 4.20 -15.81 17.88
C THR A 36 5.60 -15.30 17.58
N SER A 37 6.36 -16.08 16.82
CA SER A 37 7.70 -15.70 16.37
C SER A 37 7.61 -14.75 15.16
N PRO A 38 8.56 -13.82 14.99
CA PRO A 38 8.56 -12.92 13.84
C PRO A 38 8.69 -13.61 12.47
N SER A 39 9.26 -14.83 12.46
CA SER A 39 9.38 -15.64 11.24
C SER A 39 8.21 -16.58 11.00
N ASP A 40 7.29 -16.69 11.97
CA ASP A 40 6.19 -17.66 11.99
C ASP A 40 6.67 -19.13 11.92
N LEU A 41 7.91 -19.39 12.36
CA LEU A 41 8.51 -20.73 12.41
C LEU A 41 8.59 -21.24 13.86
N ASP A 42 8.29 -22.53 14.05
CA ASP A 42 8.21 -23.18 15.38
C ASP A 42 9.53 -23.14 16.16
N TYR A 43 10.66 -23.17 15.45
CA TYR A 43 11.99 -23.13 16.05
C TYR A 43 12.45 -21.72 16.44
N ASP A 44 11.79 -20.67 15.92
CA ASP A 44 12.13 -19.29 16.27
C ASP A 44 11.50 -18.90 17.61
N LYS A 45 12.35 -18.79 18.64
CA LYS A 45 11.94 -18.43 20.00
C LYS A 45 11.97 -16.93 20.27
N ARG A 46 12.37 -16.10 19.30
CA ARG A 46 12.43 -14.65 19.47
C ARG A 46 11.02 -14.08 19.64
N ARG A 47 10.87 -13.06 20.48
CA ARG A 47 9.65 -12.28 20.68
C ARG A 47 10.02 -10.81 20.67
N PHE A 48 9.35 -10.05 19.81
CA PHE A 48 9.58 -8.62 19.68
C PHE A 48 8.23 -7.92 19.50
N PRO A 49 8.05 -6.72 20.10
CA PRO A 49 6.82 -5.95 19.95
C PRO A 49 6.66 -5.32 18.56
N PHE A 50 7.62 -5.52 17.66
CA PHE A 50 7.60 -5.02 16.28
C PHE A 50 8.13 -6.08 15.32
N ASN A 51 7.59 -6.10 14.10
CA ASN A 51 8.06 -6.93 13.01
C ASN A 51 8.12 -6.13 11.70
N SER A 52 8.95 -6.57 10.76
CA SER A 52 9.04 -6.00 9.41
C SER A 52 8.41 -6.95 8.41
N GLU A 53 7.31 -6.53 7.80
CA GLU A 53 6.55 -7.38 6.89
C GLU A 53 6.31 -6.69 5.53
N SER A 54 5.97 -7.50 4.52
CA SER A 54 5.71 -7.04 3.16
C SER A 54 4.38 -7.57 2.66
N GLY A 55 3.59 -6.71 2.04
CA GLY A 55 2.29 -7.08 1.47
C GLY A 55 1.46 -5.85 1.13
N THR A 56 0.44 -6.04 0.28
CA THR A 56 -0.61 -5.03 0.10
C THR A 56 -1.41 -4.81 1.37
N SER A 57 -1.44 -5.81 2.27
CA SER A 57 -1.90 -5.71 3.66
C SER A 57 -1.19 -4.62 4.45
N MET A 58 0.07 -4.29 4.11
CA MET A 58 0.84 -3.22 4.74
C MET A 58 0.65 -1.88 4.01
N SER A 59 0.38 -1.88 2.70
CA SER A 59 0.02 -0.68 1.94
C SER A 59 -1.36 -0.13 2.32
N CYS A 60 -2.35 -1.00 2.56
CA CYS A 60 -3.72 -0.61 2.90
C CYS A 60 -3.85 0.30 4.14
N PRO A 61 -3.23 -0.01 5.31
CA PRO A 61 -3.34 0.84 6.49
C PRO A 61 -2.69 2.22 6.31
N HIS A 62 -1.65 2.36 5.49
CA HIS A 62 -1.09 3.68 5.15
C HIS A 62 -2.14 4.59 4.50
N ILE A 63 -2.84 4.08 3.48
CA ILE A 63 -3.90 4.84 2.81
C ILE A 63 -5.10 5.06 3.74
N SER A 64 -5.44 4.06 4.56
CA SER A 64 -6.52 4.20 5.55
C SER A 64 -6.24 5.32 6.57
N GLY A 65 -4.99 5.46 7.02
CA GLY A 65 -4.56 6.56 7.88
C GLY A 65 -4.68 7.91 7.19
N VAL A 66 -4.23 8.03 5.94
CA VAL A 66 -4.40 9.26 5.12
C VAL A 66 -5.88 9.61 4.96
N VAL A 67 -6.74 8.63 4.68
CA VAL A 67 -8.20 8.82 4.60
C VAL A 67 -8.76 9.33 5.93
N GLY A 68 -8.31 8.76 7.07
CA GLY A 68 -8.70 9.22 8.40
C GLY A 68 -8.32 10.68 8.65
N LEU A 69 -7.10 11.08 8.28
CA LEU A 69 -6.64 12.47 8.39
C LEU A 69 -7.46 13.41 7.51
N LEU A 70 -7.71 13.05 6.25
CA LEU A 70 -8.52 13.83 5.34
C LEU A 70 -9.97 13.96 5.83
N LYS A 71 -10.55 12.89 6.38
CA LYS A 71 -11.90 12.92 6.95
C LYS A 71 -11.97 13.76 8.22
N ALA A 72 -10.93 13.78 9.03
CA ALA A 72 -10.85 14.64 10.21
C ALA A 72 -10.72 16.13 9.83
N ALA A 73 -9.92 16.44 8.80
CA ALA A 73 -9.74 17.80 8.31
C ALA A 73 -10.94 18.32 7.49
N HIS A 74 -11.63 17.43 6.77
CA HIS A 74 -12.79 17.72 5.94
C HIS A 74 -13.97 16.77 6.27
N PRO A 75 -14.66 16.95 7.41
CA PRO A 75 -15.72 16.06 7.85
C PRO A 75 -16.89 15.94 6.87
N GLU A 76 -17.13 16.95 6.06
CA GLU A 76 -18.19 17.02 5.05
C GLU A 76 -17.86 16.26 3.76
N TRP A 77 -16.59 15.94 3.50
CA TRP A 77 -16.21 15.26 2.26
C TRP A 77 -16.80 13.86 2.18
N SER A 78 -17.36 13.55 1.01
CA SER A 78 -17.83 12.20 0.69
C SER A 78 -16.65 11.24 0.48
N PRO A 79 -16.85 9.92 0.58
CA PRO A 79 -15.79 8.95 0.27
C PRO A 79 -15.23 9.12 -1.14
N ALA A 80 -16.08 9.48 -2.11
CA ALA A 80 -15.66 9.76 -3.48
C ALA A 80 -14.78 11.01 -3.59
N ALA A 81 -15.10 12.08 -2.86
CA ALA A 81 -14.28 13.29 -2.81
C ALA A 81 -12.90 13.01 -2.21
N ILE A 82 -12.83 12.26 -1.10
CA ILE A 82 -11.56 11.85 -0.48
C ILE A 82 -10.73 10.99 -1.46
N LYS A 83 -11.38 10.00 -2.09
CA LYS A 83 -10.71 9.16 -3.11
C LYS A 83 -10.18 10.03 -4.25
N SER A 84 -10.97 10.96 -4.78
CA SER A 84 -10.55 11.87 -5.85
C SER A 84 -9.37 12.73 -5.44
N ALA A 85 -9.39 13.31 -4.25
CA ALA A 85 -8.29 14.13 -3.74
C ALA A 85 -6.98 13.32 -3.67
N ILE A 86 -7.04 12.09 -3.14
CA ILE A 86 -5.87 11.21 -3.06
C ILE A 86 -5.35 10.83 -4.46
N LEU A 87 -6.23 10.49 -5.40
CA LEU A 87 -5.82 10.02 -6.73
C LEU A 87 -5.23 11.14 -7.59
N THR A 88 -5.85 12.31 -7.59
CA THR A 88 -5.42 13.47 -8.38
C THR A 88 -4.13 14.11 -7.86
N THR A 89 -3.74 13.83 -6.61
CA THR A 89 -2.51 14.34 -5.98
C THR A 89 -1.43 13.28 -5.82
N ALA A 90 -1.65 12.06 -6.31
CA ALA A 90 -0.69 10.98 -6.25
C ALA A 90 0.57 11.29 -7.07
N ARG A 91 1.73 10.87 -6.55
CA ARG A 91 3.01 10.99 -7.29
C ARG A 91 3.14 9.87 -8.31
N VAL A 92 3.50 10.23 -9.54
CA VAL A 92 3.73 9.28 -10.65
C VAL A 92 5.21 9.05 -10.97
N ARG A 93 6.11 9.80 -10.32
CA ARG A 93 7.57 9.74 -10.49
C ARG A 93 8.27 9.25 -9.23
N ASP A 94 9.36 8.54 -9.41
CA ASP A 94 10.26 8.11 -8.34
C ASP A 94 11.22 9.25 -7.91
N ASN A 95 12.13 8.94 -6.99
CA ASN A 95 13.13 9.87 -6.47
C ASN A 95 14.23 10.24 -7.49
N THR A 96 14.27 9.58 -8.66
CA THR A 96 15.13 9.92 -9.80
C THR A 96 14.38 10.73 -10.86
N PHE A 97 13.16 11.18 -10.54
CA PHE A 97 12.24 11.88 -11.44
C PHE A 97 11.81 11.07 -12.68
N GLN A 98 11.98 9.76 -12.65
CA GLN A 98 11.53 8.85 -13.71
C GLN A 98 10.14 8.29 -13.38
N PRO A 99 9.36 7.82 -14.36
CA PRO A 99 8.11 7.13 -14.10
C PRO A 99 8.32 5.94 -13.16
N ILE A 100 7.46 5.79 -12.15
CA ILE A 100 7.56 4.69 -11.18
C ILE A 100 7.54 3.36 -11.93
N LYS A 101 8.58 2.54 -11.74
CA LYS A 101 8.74 1.26 -12.43
C LYS A 101 8.09 0.11 -11.67
N ASN A 102 7.67 -0.91 -12.40
CA ASN A 102 7.32 -2.21 -11.85
C ASN A 102 8.59 -3.07 -11.71
N SER A 103 8.80 -3.67 -10.54
CA SER A 103 10.03 -4.44 -10.25
C SER A 103 10.13 -5.73 -11.04
N SER A 104 9.03 -6.34 -11.49
CA SER A 104 9.03 -7.58 -12.27
C SER A 104 9.33 -7.35 -13.76
N LEU A 105 9.02 -6.17 -14.30
CA LEU A 105 9.14 -5.89 -15.74
C LEU A 105 10.18 -4.83 -16.10
N GLY A 106 10.67 -4.05 -15.12
CA GLY A 106 11.54 -2.89 -15.37
C GLY A 106 10.87 -1.75 -16.15
N LYS A 107 9.60 -1.91 -16.54
CA LYS A 107 8.78 -0.94 -17.27
C LYS A 107 8.01 -0.04 -16.31
N PRO A 108 7.54 1.14 -16.77
CA PRO A 108 6.59 1.96 -16.01
C PRO A 108 5.39 1.17 -15.51
N THR A 109 4.86 1.58 -14.35
CA THR A 109 3.74 0.90 -13.67
C THR A 109 2.40 1.18 -14.36
N ILE A 110 2.33 2.29 -15.11
CA ILE A 110 1.26 2.75 -15.98
C ILE A 110 1.87 3.28 -17.27
#